data_AF-V7EHM0-F1
#
_entry.id   AF-V7EHM0-F1
#
_cell.length_a   1.000
_cell.length_b   1.000
_cell.length_c   1.000
_cell.angle_alpha   90.00
_cell.angle_beta   90.00
_cell.angle_gamma   90.00
#
_symmetry.space_group_name_H-M   'P 1'
#
loop_
_entity.id
_entity.type
_entity.pdbx_description
1 polymer ?
#
loop_
_entity_poly.entity_id
_entity_poly.type
_entity_poly.pdbx_seq_one_letter_code
_entity_poly.pdbx_strand_id
1 'polypeptide(L)'
;MKQESQMSLTIEAPAQSLASRILHATPVLGHIARDISRDISTVYYLLTIIVTLIVLGVKTWGLAALVLPAVAFVPVMFLLLIWITLP
;
A
#
# COMPACT_ATOMS: atom_id res chain seq x y z
N MET A 1 -0.12 48.36 21.03
CA MET A 1 -0.86 47.64 19.97
C MET A 1 0.09 46.87 19.04
N LYS A 2 0.89 45.92 19.56
CA LYS A 2 1.83 45.10 18.74
C LYS A 2 1.88 43.62 19.17
N GLN A 3 0.93 43.21 20.02
CA GLN A 3 0.89 41.87 20.63
C GLN A 3 -0.21 40.97 20.01
N GLU A 4 -1.21 41.55 19.35
CA GLU A 4 -2.36 40.78 18.82
C GLU A 4 -2.05 40.10 17.48
N SER A 5 -1.10 40.63 16.70
CA SER A 5 -0.79 40.11 15.36
C SER A 5 0.05 38.82 15.36
N GLN A 6 0.59 38.40 16.50
CA GLN A 6 1.44 37.20 16.63
C GLN A 6 0.66 35.98 17.15
N MET A 7 -0.59 36.14 17.59
CA MET A 7 -1.36 35.06 18.22
C MET A 7 -2.17 34.22 17.20
N SER A 8 -2.24 34.64 15.94
CA SER A 8 -3.05 33.96 14.90
C SER A 8 -2.25 33.17 13.86
N LEU A 9 -0.92 33.08 13.98
CA LEU A 9 -0.07 32.37 12.99
C LEU A 9 0.33 30.94 13.36
N THR A 10 -0.20 30.39 14.44
CA THR A 10 -0.10 28.95 14.68
C THR A 10 -1.25 28.27 13.95
N ILE A 11 -1.17 28.27 12.63
CA ILE A 11 -1.94 27.36 11.78
C ILE A 11 -1.57 25.96 12.27
N GLU A 12 -2.51 25.26 12.90
CA GLU A 12 -2.45 23.82 13.10
C GLU A 12 -2.22 23.20 11.72
N ALA A 13 -0.95 22.93 11.40
CA ALA A 13 -0.62 22.11 10.26
C ALA A 13 -1.37 20.80 10.46
N PRO A 14 -2.24 20.38 9.52
CA PRO A 14 -2.98 19.13 9.69
C PRO A 14 -1.95 18.04 9.94
N ALA A 15 -2.00 17.43 11.12
CA ALA A 15 -1.06 16.40 11.52
C ALA A 15 -1.10 15.32 10.43
N GLN A 16 -0.09 15.33 9.57
CA GLN A 16 -0.07 14.52 8.38
C GLN A 16 -0.11 13.08 8.83
N SER A 17 -1.26 12.43 8.59
CA SER A 17 -1.61 11.17 9.24
C SER A 17 -0.47 10.17 9.08
N LEU A 18 -0.18 9.41 10.13
CA LEU A 18 0.90 8.42 10.08
C LEU A 18 0.73 7.46 8.89
N ALA A 19 -0.53 7.21 8.49
CA ALA A 19 -0.88 6.52 7.25
C ALA A 19 -0.29 7.19 5.99
N SER A 20 -0.44 8.50 5.81
CA SER A 20 0.19 9.22 4.69
C SER A 20 1.71 9.11 4.70
N ARG A 21 2.34 9.06 5.88
CA ARG A 21 3.81 8.93 5.99
C ARG A 21 4.27 7.51 5.66
N ILE A 22 3.55 6.48 6.10
CA ILE A 22 3.88 5.09 5.82
C ILE A 22 3.65 4.76 4.33
N LEU A 23 2.59 5.30 3.74
CA LEU A 23 2.31 5.15 2.29
C LEU A 23 3.36 5.85 1.41
N HIS A 24 3.97 6.95 1.86
CA HIS A 24 5.07 7.61 1.15
C HIS A 24 6.46 7.04 1.52
N ALA A 25 6.59 6.33 2.64
CA ALA A 25 7.84 5.71 3.07
C ALA A 25 8.16 4.41 2.31
N THR A 26 7.17 3.81 1.64
CA THR A 26 7.37 2.64 0.78
C THR A 26 7.39 3.12 -0.67
N PRO A 27 8.57 3.45 -1.25
CA PRO A 27 8.68 4.13 -2.54
C PRO A 27 7.94 3.39 -3.66
N VAL A 28 7.93 2.06 -3.63
CA VAL A 28 7.25 1.26 -4.66
C VAL A 28 5.72 1.32 -4.55
N LEU A 29 5.16 1.19 -3.35
CA LEU A 29 3.70 1.15 -3.16
C LEU A 29 3.07 2.55 -3.32
N GLY A 30 3.77 3.59 -2.85
CA GLY A 30 3.33 4.98 -3.00
C GLY A 30 3.25 5.42 -4.47
N HIS A 31 4.20 5.01 -5.30
CA HIS A 31 4.17 5.31 -6.74
C HIS A 31 3.03 4.59 -7.46
N ILE A 32 2.84 3.28 -7.19
CA ILE A 32 1.76 2.51 -7.82
C ILE A 32 0.38 3.07 -7.42
N ALA A 33 0.17 3.38 -6.14
CA ALA A 33 -1.09 3.97 -5.67
C ALA A 33 -1.36 5.34 -6.31
N ARG A 34 -0.31 6.16 -6.49
CA ARG A 34 -0.40 7.45 -7.17
C ARG A 34 -0.78 7.28 -8.64
N ASP A 35 -0.17 6.33 -9.34
CA ASP A 35 -0.41 6.10 -10.76
C ASP A 35 -1.81 5.53 -11.04
N ILE A 36 -2.28 4.59 -10.20
CA ILE A 36 -3.67 4.09 -10.29
C ILE A 36 -4.68 5.22 -10.03
N SER A 37 -4.39 6.14 -9.10
CA SER A 37 -5.28 7.29 -8.85
C SER A 37 -5.35 8.28 -10.02
N ARG A 38 -4.33 8.31 -10.89
CA ARG A 38 -4.30 9.15 -12.08
C ARG A 38 -5.07 8.52 -13.24
N ASP A 39 -4.91 7.23 -13.45
CA ASP A 39 -5.61 6.48 -14.50
C ASP A 39 -5.97 5.08 -14.00
N ILE A 40 -7.28 4.82 -13.90
CA ILE A 40 -7.81 3.52 -13.49
C ILE A 40 -7.35 2.40 -14.42
N SER A 41 -7.09 2.70 -15.70
CA SER A 41 -6.63 1.71 -16.69
C SER A 41 -5.30 1.06 -16.28
N THR A 42 -4.47 1.79 -15.53
CA THR A 42 -3.21 1.31 -14.95
C THR A 42 -3.40 0.06 -14.10
N VAL A 43 -4.56 -0.12 -13.45
CA VAL A 43 -4.84 -1.30 -12.62
C VAL A 43 -4.86 -2.58 -13.46
N TYR A 44 -5.39 -2.53 -14.69
CA TYR A 44 -5.46 -3.69 -15.58
C TYR A 44 -4.07 -4.08 -16.09
N TYR A 45 -3.21 -3.09 -16.38
CA TYR A 45 -1.81 -3.34 -16.72
C TYR A 45 -1.05 -3.97 -15.56
N LEU A 46 -1.21 -3.43 -14.34
CA LEU A 46 -0.57 -3.98 -13.14
C LEU A 46 -1.00 -5.43 -12.88
N LEU A 47 -2.30 -5.72 -12.95
CA LEU A 47 -2.81 -7.08 -12.82
C LEU A 47 -2.21 -8.02 -13.87
N THR A 48 -2.15 -7.58 -15.13
CA THR A 48 -1.56 -8.36 -16.23
C THR A 48 -0.08 -8.65 -15.99
N ILE A 49 0.68 -7.66 -15.49
CA ILE A 49 2.09 -7.83 -15.13
C ILE A 49 2.24 -8.86 -14.00
N ILE A 50 1.43 -8.77 -12.95
CA ILE A 50 1.47 -9.72 -11.82
C ILE A 50 1.19 -11.15 -12.30
N VAL A 51 0.14 -11.34 -13.10
CA VAL A 51 -0.20 -12.66 -13.68
C VAL A 51 0.97 -13.18 -14.53
N THR A 52 1.58 -12.31 -15.34
CA THR A 52 2.73 -12.69 -16.17
C THR A 52 3.93 -13.10 -15.32
N LEU A 53 4.23 -12.38 -14.23
CA LEU A 53 5.29 -12.75 -13.29
C LEU A 53 5.03 -14.10 -12.64
N ILE A 54 3.77 -14.41 -12.28
CA ILE A 54 3.38 -15.71 -11.75
C ILE A 54 3.62 -16.81 -12.79
N VAL A 55 3.18 -16.61 -14.04
CA VAL A 55 3.41 -17.58 -15.13
C VAL A 55 4.89 -17.83 -15.35
N LEU A 56 5.71 -16.77 -15.39
CA LEU A 56 7.16 -16.89 -15.52
C LEU A 56 7.79 -17.60 -14.32
N GLY A 57 7.32 -17.30 -13.12
CA GLY A 57 7.73 -17.97 -11.88
C GLY A 57 7.44 -19.47 -11.93
N VAL A 58 6.22 -19.86 -12.32
CA VAL A 58 5.82 -21.26 -12.49
C VAL A 58 6.65 -21.94 -13.59
N LYS A 59 6.91 -21.27 -14.71
CA LYS A 59 7.76 -21.84 -15.76
C LYS A 59 9.20 -22.06 -15.32
N THR A 60 9.71 -21.23 -14.42
CA THR A 60 11.11 -21.27 -13.96
C THR A 60 11.32 -22.22 -12.79
N TRP A 61 10.39 -22.23 -11.83
CA TRP A 61 10.53 -22.92 -10.53
C TRP A 61 9.41 -23.94 -10.25
N GLY A 62 8.46 -24.11 -11.16
CA GLY A 62 7.33 -25.01 -11.00
C GLY A 62 6.40 -24.61 -9.86
N LEU A 63 5.90 -25.61 -9.13
CA LEU A 63 4.95 -25.44 -8.03
C LEU A 63 5.49 -24.54 -6.89
N ALA A 64 6.81 -24.52 -6.69
CA ALA A 64 7.44 -23.72 -5.64
C ALA A 64 7.11 -22.22 -5.76
N ALA A 65 6.99 -21.71 -6.99
CA ALA A 65 6.61 -20.31 -7.24
C ALA A 65 5.20 -19.96 -6.78
N LEU A 66 4.30 -20.95 -6.61
CA LEU A 66 2.95 -20.75 -6.08
C LEU A 66 2.89 -21.00 -4.58
N VAL A 67 3.65 -21.98 -4.08
CA VAL A 67 3.69 -22.33 -2.66
C VAL A 67 4.28 -21.20 -1.83
N LEU A 68 5.35 -20.55 -2.29
CA LEU A 68 5.98 -19.46 -1.54
C LEU A 68 5.03 -18.26 -1.31
N PRO A 69 4.33 -17.72 -2.32
CA PRO A 69 3.30 -16.71 -2.12
C PRO A 69 2.17 -17.19 -1.20
N ALA A 70 1.71 -18.45 -1.34
CA ALA A 70 0.65 -18.99 -0.50
C ALA A 70 1.06 -19.04 0.98
N VAL A 71 2.29 -19.48 1.27
CA VAL A 71 2.85 -19.49 2.64
C VAL A 71 3.05 -18.06 3.15
N ALA A 72 3.53 -17.13 2.32
CA ALA A 72 3.64 -15.73 2.68
C ALA A 72 2.27 -15.07 2.98
N PHE A 73 1.18 -15.61 2.43
CA PHE A 73 -0.19 -15.13 2.69
C PHE A 73 -0.77 -15.62 4.03
N VAL A 74 -0.18 -16.63 4.67
CA VAL A 74 -0.61 -17.16 5.97
C VAL A 74 -0.76 -16.07 7.06
N PRO A 75 0.24 -15.18 7.31
CA PRO A 75 0.07 -14.10 8.28
C PRO A 75 -1.06 -13.14 7.90
N VAL A 76 -1.31 -12.91 6.61
CA VAL A 76 -2.44 -12.08 6.14
C VAL A 76 -3.76 -12.73 6.53
N MET A 77 -3.90 -14.05 6.36
CA MET A 77 -5.10 -14.79 6.80
C MET A 77 -5.29 -14.71 8.30
N PHE A 78 -4.24 -14.85 9.09
CA PHE A 78 -4.33 -14.63 10.54
C PHE A 78 -4.77 -13.22 10.89
N LEU A 79 -4.20 -12.19 10.25
CA LEU A 79 -4.62 -10.81 10.46
C LEU A 79 -6.08 -10.58 10.09
N LEU A 80 -6.56 -11.13 8.97
CA LEU A 80 -7.97 -11.07 8.59
C LEU A 80 -8.88 -11.77 9.60
N LEU A 81 -8.48 -12.94 10.08
CA LEU A 81 -9.24 -13.69 11.09
C LEU A 81 -9.28 -12.98 12.44
N ILE A 82 -8.18 -12.36 12.84
CA ILE A 82 -8.13 -11.51 14.04
C ILE A 82 -9.06 -10.32 13.83
N TRP A 83 -8.93 -9.61 12.71
CA TRP A 83 -9.76 -8.44 12.38
C TRP A 83 -11.25 -8.74 12.46
N ILE A 84 -11.70 -9.85 11.86
CA ILE A 84 -13.13 -10.22 11.88
C ILE A 84 -13.62 -10.69 13.25
N THR A 85 -12.72 -11.16 14.12
CA THR A 85 -13.06 -11.66 15.47
C THR A 85 -13.00 -10.57 16.53
N LEU A 86 -12.28 -9.46 16.30
CA LEU A 86 -12.30 -8.32 17.21
C LEU A 86 -13.70 -7.66 17.21
N PRO A 87 -14.32 -7.46 18.39
CA PRO A 87 -15.64 -6.83 18.51
C PRO A 87 -15.61 -5.33 18.21
#